data_AF-A0A8S4PYW7-F1
#
_entry.id   AF-A0A8S4PYW7-F1
#
_cell.length_a   1.000
_cell.length_b   1.000
_cell.length_c   1.000
_cell.angle_alpha   90.00
_cell.angle_beta   90.00
_cell.angle_gamma   90.00
#
_symmetry.space_group_name_H-M   'P 1'
#
loop_
_entity.id
_entity.type
_entity.pdbx_description
1 polymer ?
#
loop_
_entity_poly.entity_id
_entity_poly.type
_entity_poly.pdbx_seq_one_letter_code
_entity_poly.pdbx_strand_id
1 'polypeptide(L)'
;MISHGDLEMPSVTICSLFPFTATSLFNASLKISKESRFHKYVSLRNQLGYIAKKVDREDVYLDFRNRLNSYASVFENSDEEMEKYTHDLDSLLARCSWREKPCDTSFFITSVNGNYQKCFTFNGHGLNLSNMIVEEANPINGLSMVIFLDAFKFNQQVLPNEMVYNPENPNSGTTGLHVTIHPPQSLPFPIVEGFDVPPGYSTTIGLTTHARKRLAEPYGSCTNREFLDGTNLGYSHLGCLEQCQQKEIMHQCGCVSAFLLMPNDAKDLQLCGRLNLDNLMLQDPNVTIIDKDFAKLKCEKHLLKMKLHPETNKRCKCKHPCYEIRYEQTISNAYWPFEYIQQQFLENMFGSSDTKSKRSHVLFDEILGNVSDAREAVIESGVIRKNFLRLNIYFKDLTIETTEQTKEYTGDALMSDIGGTLGFYIGMSIITMCEALNLTWKLILALWRKCRSSEKTVEPPSRARDTDVKE
;
A
#
# COMPACT_ATOMS: atom_id res chain seq x y z
N MET A 1 -0.82 21.60 3.35
CA MET A 1 0.10 22.07 4.42
C MET A 1 -0.55 21.78 5.75
N ILE A 2 -0.05 20.78 6.47
CA ILE A 2 -0.50 20.45 7.83
C ILE A 2 0.13 21.52 8.74
N SER A 3 -0.67 22.27 9.49
CA SER A 3 -0.16 23.18 10.51
C SER A 3 0.65 22.36 11.51
N HIS A 4 1.85 22.83 11.85
CA HIS A 4 2.64 22.26 12.94
C HIS A 4 1.84 22.37 14.25
N GLY A 5 1.12 21.31 14.63
CA GLY A 5 0.37 21.24 15.88
C GLY A 5 -0.72 20.17 15.93
N ASP A 6 -1.39 19.90 14.81
CA ASP A 6 -2.58 19.04 14.81
C ASP A 6 -2.30 17.68 14.15
N LEU A 7 -2.49 16.60 14.91
CA LEU A 7 -2.28 15.24 14.44
C LEU A 7 -3.56 14.72 13.79
N GLU A 8 -3.52 14.46 12.48
CA GLU A 8 -4.63 13.84 11.76
C GLU A 8 -4.67 12.32 11.99
N MET A 9 -5.87 11.76 12.16
CA MET A 9 -6.08 10.32 12.22
C MET A 9 -5.59 9.64 10.94
N PRO A 10 -4.75 8.59 11.01
CA PRO A 10 -4.29 7.87 9.83
C PRO A 10 -5.44 7.21 9.08
N SER A 11 -5.19 6.89 7.82
CA SER A 11 -6.03 5.95 7.10
C SER A 11 -5.86 4.55 7.68
N VAL A 12 -6.99 3.86 7.87
CA VAL A 12 -7.01 2.48 8.37
C VAL A 12 -7.73 1.61 7.35
N THR A 13 -6.98 0.76 6.67
CA THR A 13 -7.53 -0.25 5.76
C THR A 13 -7.77 -1.55 6.50
N ILE A 14 -8.96 -2.09 6.34
CA ILE A 14 -9.36 -3.38 6.87
C ILE A 14 -9.77 -4.31 5.73
N CYS A 15 -9.28 -5.54 5.77
CA CYS A 15 -9.56 -6.59 4.80
C CYS A 15 -9.94 -7.86 5.57
N SER A 16 -10.98 -8.59 5.15
CA SER A 16 -11.25 -9.90 5.76
C SER A 16 -10.20 -10.92 5.29
N LEU A 17 -9.65 -11.69 6.22
CA LEU A 17 -8.78 -12.83 5.87
C LEU A 17 -9.56 -13.95 5.17
N PHE A 18 -10.85 -14.04 5.45
CA PHE A 18 -11.80 -14.87 4.73
C PHE A 18 -12.74 -13.98 3.92
N PRO A 19 -12.48 -13.76 2.61
CA PRO A 19 -13.08 -12.64 1.90
C PRO A 19 -14.52 -12.88 1.41
N PHE A 20 -15.07 -14.06 1.70
CA PHE A 20 -16.43 -14.47 1.34
C PHE A 20 -17.26 -14.62 2.60
N THR A 21 -18.56 -14.46 2.49
CA THR A 21 -19.44 -14.67 3.64
C THR A 21 -19.94 -16.12 3.66
N ALA A 22 -19.92 -16.77 4.82
CA ALA A 22 -20.43 -18.12 4.99
C ALA A 22 -21.91 -18.21 4.59
N THR A 23 -22.67 -17.15 4.88
CA THR A 23 -24.07 -17.01 4.48
C THR A 23 -24.28 -17.04 2.98
N SER A 24 -23.56 -16.18 2.26
CA SER A 24 -23.75 -16.07 0.83
C SER A 24 -23.21 -17.32 0.12
N LEU A 25 -22.10 -17.91 0.59
CA LEU A 25 -21.58 -19.19 0.07
C LEU A 25 -22.55 -20.36 0.26
N PHE A 26 -23.17 -20.48 1.44
CA PHE A 26 -24.18 -21.52 1.68
C PHE A 26 -25.36 -21.36 0.70
N ASN A 27 -25.87 -20.14 0.53
CA ASN A 27 -26.94 -19.85 -0.39
C ASN A 27 -26.54 -20.04 -1.87
N ALA A 28 -25.26 -19.82 -2.21
CA ALA A 28 -24.71 -20.06 -3.54
C ALA A 28 -24.68 -21.55 -3.88
N SER A 29 -24.24 -22.41 -2.95
CA SER A 29 -24.17 -23.86 -3.15
C SER A 29 -25.53 -24.48 -3.53
N LEU A 30 -26.63 -23.80 -3.17
CA LEU A 30 -28.01 -24.20 -3.47
C LEU A 30 -28.55 -23.64 -4.79
N LYS A 31 -27.92 -22.63 -5.40
CA LYS A 31 -28.48 -21.83 -6.50
C LYS A 31 -27.56 -21.59 -7.70
N ILE A 32 -26.27 -21.90 -7.60
CA ILE A 32 -25.34 -21.68 -8.72
C ILE A 32 -25.78 -22.55 -9.91
N SER A 33 -26.14 -21.89 -11.02
CA SER A 33 -26.43 -22.56 -12.28
C SER A 33 -25.19 -23.32 -12.75
N LYS A 34 -25.40 -24.54 -13.25
CA LYS A 34 -24.36 -25.36 -13.90
C LYS A 34 -23.70 -24.64 -15.10
N GLU A 35 -24.37 -23.62 -15.64
CA GLU A 35 -23.91 -22.82 -16.79
C GLU A 35 -23.06 -21.61 -16.38
N SER A 36 -23.03 -21.23 -15.10
CA SER A 36 -22.24 -20.10 -14.62
C SER A 36 -20.73 -20.30 -14.87
N ARG A 37 -20.02 -19.19 -15.10
CA ARG A 37 -18.57 -19.21 -15.32
C ARG A 37 -17.84 -19.80 -14.10
N PHE A 38 -18.26 -19.40 -12.91
CA PHE A 38 -17.69 -19.90 -11.66
C PHE A 38 -17.80 -21.43 -11.54
N HIS A 39 -18.96 -22.02 -11.88
CA HIS A 39 -19.12 -23.48 -11.88
C HIS A 39 -18.22 -24.17 -12.91
N LYS A 40 -18.12 -23.62 -14.14
CA LYS A 40 -17.19 -24.13 -15.17
C LYS A 40 -15.73 -24.08 -14.69
N TYR A 41 -15.33 -22.99 -14.02
CA TYR A 41 -14.01 -22.82 -13.42
C TYR A 41 -13.73 -23.86 -12.33
N VAL A 42 -14.66 -24.06 -11.39
CA VAL A 42 -14.50 -25.05 -10.31
C VAL A 42 -14.37 -26.46 -10.88
N SER A 43 -15.17 -26.80 -11.88
CA SER A 43 -15.08 -28.08 -12.60
C SER A 43 -13.70 -28.28 -13.22
N LEU A 44 -13.20 -27.28 -13.96
CA LEU A 44 -11.88 -27.30 -14.58
C LEU A 44 -10.77 -27.48 -13.54
N ARG A 45 -10.80 -26.69 -12.46
CA ARG A 45 -9.79 -26.76 -11.39
C ARG A 45 -9.71 -28.16 -10.80
N ASN A 46 -10.85 -28.78 -10.53
CA ASN A 46 -10.90 -30.13 -9.98
C ASN A 46 -10.31 -31.17 -10.96
N GLN A 47 -10.56 -31.01 -12.26
CA GLN A 47 -9.98 -31.86 -13.32
C GLN A 47 -8.47 -31.66 -13.48
N LEU A 48 -7.99 -30.41 -13.49
CA LEU A 48 -6.56 -30.10 -13.59
C LEU A 48 -5.79 -30.58 -12.35
N GLY A 49 -6.41 -30.54 -11.16
CA GLY A 49 -5.86 -31.11 -9.94
C GLY A 49 -5.61 -32.62 -10.02
N TYR A 50 -6.33 -33.34 -10.88
CA TYR A 50 -6.13 -34.76 -11.17
C TYR A 50 -5.06 -35.00 -12.25
N ILE A 51 -5.03 -34.17 -13.30
CA ILE A 51 -4.07 -34.28 -14.42
C ILE A 51 -2.64 -33.96 -13.95
N ALA A 52 -2.46 -32.94 -13.11
CA ALA A 52 -1.15 -32.54 -12.59
C ALA A 52 -0.40 -33.66 -11.85
N LYS A 53 -1.10 -34.62 -11.26
CA LYS A 53 -0.48 -35.78 -10.58
C LYS A 53 0.11 -36.82 -11.55
N LYS A 54 -0.13 -36.70 -12.86
CA LYS A 54 0.24 -37.70 -13.88
C LYS A 54 1.32 -37.22 -14.87
N VAL A 55 1.81 -35.98 -14.76
CA VAL A 55 2.70 -35.37 -15.78
C VAL A 55 4.07 -35.05 -15.20
N ASP A 56 5.13 -35.37 -15.96
CA ASP A 56 6.57 -35.24 -15.64
C ASP A 56 7.10 -33.78 -15.69
N ARG A 57 6.24 -32.80 -15.38
CA ARG A 57 6.51 -31.33 -15.41
C ARG A 57 6.01 -30.65 -14.14
N GLU A 58 6.34 -31.27 -13.01
CA GLU A 58 5.73 -31.02 -11.70
C GLU A 58 5.87 -29.57 -11.21
N ASP A 59 6.96 -28.87 -11.57
CA ASP A 59 7.24 -27.48 -11.18
C ASP A 59 6.27 -26.46 -11.76
N VAL A 60 5.99 -26.54 -13.07
CA VAL A 60 5.07 -25.62 -13.77
C VAL A 60 3.62 -25.89 -13.35
N TYR A 61 3.25 -27.15 -13.15
CA TYR A 61 1.91 -27.52 -12.70
C TYR A 61 1.65 -27.15 -11.24
N LEU A 62 2.68 -27.22 -10.37
CA LEU A 62 2.56 -26.82 -8.97
C LEU A 62 2.27 -25.32 -8.85
N ASP A 63 3.06 -24.48 -9.51
CA ASP A 63 2.87 -23.03 -9.52
C ASP A 63 1.46 -22.61 -9.96
N PHE A 64 0.97 -23.27 -11.01
CA PHE A 64 -0.36 -23.04 -11.54
C PHE A 64 -1.46 -23.57 -10.60
N ARG A 65 -1.28 -24.76 -10.02
CA ARG A 65 -2.19 -25.33 -9.02
C ARG A 65 -2.35 -24.39 -7.81
N ASN A 66 -1.25 -23.77 -7.37
CA ASN A 66 -1.27 -22.87 -6.23
C ASN A 66 -2.01 -21.57 -6.56
N ARG A 67 -1.86 -21.05 -7.79
CA ARG A 67 -2.70 -19.96 -8.29
C ARG A 67 -4.17 -20.36 -8.28
N LEU A 68 -4.54 -21.51 -8.87
CA LEU A 68 -5.93 -21.96 -8.95
C LEU A 68 -6.60 -22.19 -7.59
N ASN A 69 -5.82 -22.52 -6.55
CA ASN A 69 -6.33 -22.69 -5.20
C ASN A 69 -6.27 -21.40 -4.36
N SER A 70 -5.99 -20.24 -4.97
CA SER A 70 -5.97 -18.95 -4.29
C SER A 70 -7.29 -18.19 -4.42
N TYR A 71 -7.56 -17.28 -3.47
CA TYR A 71 -8.68 -16.34 -3.57
C TYR A 71 -8.59 -15.45 -4.81
N ALA A 72 -7.38 -15.14 -5.26
CA ALA A 72 -7.16 -14.36 -6.47
C ALA A 72 -7.65 -15.09 -7.72
N SER A 73 -7.47 -16.41 -7.82
CA SER A 73 -8.04 -17.16 -8.95
C SER A 73 -9.57 -17.18 -8.93
N VAL A 74 -10.18 -17.22 -7.74
CA VAL A 74 -11.64 -17.04 -7.61
C VAL A 74 -12.03 -15.66 -8.12
N PHE A 75 -11.37 -14.59 -7.67
CA PHE A 75 -11.61 -13.22 -8.15
C PHE A 75 -11.52 -13.10 -9.68
N GLU A 76 -10.45 -13.64 -10.26
CA GLU A 76 -10.17 -13.52 -11.69
C GLU A 76 -11.15 -14.27 -12.60
N ASN A 77 -11.71 -15.37 -12.09
CA ASN A 77 -12.59 -16.26 -12.84
C ASN A 77 -14.06 -16.16 -12.42
N SER A 78 -14.36 -15.21 -11.55
CA SER A 78 -15.70 -14.86 -11.12
C SER A 78 -16.36 -13.87 -12.08
N ASP A 79 -17.70 -13.93 -12.14
CA ASP A 79 -18.54 -12.93 -12.80
C ASP A 79 -18.99 -11.87 -11.78
N GLU A 80 -19.59 -10.76 -12.24
CA GLU A 80 -20.15 -9.71 -11.36
C GLU A 80 -21.14 -10.25 -10.31
N GLU A 81 -21.80 -11.38 -10.60
CA GLU A 81 -22.68 -12.06 -9.64
C GLU A 81 -21.94 -12.54 -8.39
N MET A 82 -20.65 -12.89 -8.51
CA MET A 82 -19.85 -13.36 -7.38
C MET A 82 -19.47 -12.26 -6.40
N GLU A 83 -19.52 -11.00 -6.81
CA GLU A 83 -19.33 -9.87 -5.90
C GLU A 83 -20.36 -9.88 -4.77
N LYS A 84 -21.55 -10.47 -5.00
CA LYS A 84 -22.61 -10.64 -3.99
C LYS A 84 -22.25 -11.64 -2.89
N TYR A 85 -21.27 -12.51 -3.11
CA TYR A 85 -20.80 -13.49 -2.12
C TYR A 85 -19.62 -12.98 -1.28
N THR A 86 -19.12 -11.78 -1.58
CA THR A 86 -18.06 -11.11 -0.81
C THR A 86 -18.65 -10.21 0.27
N HIS A 87 -17.84 -9.83 1.25
CA HIS A 87 -18.26 -8.87 2.27
C HIS A 87 -18.53 -7.49 1.66
N ASP A 88 -19.70 -6.92 1.96
CA ASP A 88 -19.94 -5.48 1.86
C ASP A 88 -19.69 -4.82 3.22
N LEU A 89 -19.33 -3.53 3.23
CA LEU A 89 -19.01 -2.83 4.48
C LEU A 89 -20.16 -2.89 5.49
N ASP A 90 -21.40 -2.70 5.04
CA ASP A 90 -22.59 -2.77 5.91
C ASP A 90 -22.75 -4.14 6.59
N SER A 91 -22.26 -5.22 5.96
CA SER A 91 -22.30 -6.56 6.53
C SER A 91 -21.12 -6.85 7.46
N LEU A 92 -19.95 -6.28 7.16
CA LEU A 92 -18.71 -6.49 7.91
C LEU A 92 -18.63 -5.60 9.16
N LEU A 93 -19.10 -4.34 9.06
CA LEU A 93 -19.01 -3.33 10.11
C LEU A 93 -20.27 -3.33 10.96
N ALA A 94 -20.25 -4.09 12.06
CA ALA A 94 -21.37 -4.17 12.98
C ALA A 94 -21.56 -2.85 13.78
N ARG A 95 -20.47 -2.20 14.17
CA ARG A 95 -20.51 -0.89 14.85
C ARG A 95 -19.23 -0.10 14.60
N CYS A 96 -19.35 1.21 14.50
CA CYS A 96 -18.24 2.14 14.31
C CYS A 96 -18.42 3.35 15.22
N SER A 97 -17.35 3.78 15.87
CA SER A 97 -17.28 5.01 16.66
C SER A 97 -15.97 5.72 16.38
N TRP A 98 -16.05 7.01 16.07
CA TRP A 98 -14.92 7.93 15.93
C TRP A 98 -15.15 9.11 16.86
N ARG A 99 -14.24 9.33 17.83
CA ARG A 99 -14.39 10.40 18.83
C ARG A 99 -15.75 10.36 19.54
N GLU A 100 -16.12 9.18 20.04
CA GLU A 100 -17.41 8.90 20.70
C GLU A 100 -18.66 9.10 19.83
N LYS A 101 -18.52 9.47 18.56
CA LYS A 101 -19.62 9.68 17.63
C LYS A 101 -19.75 8.48 16.69
N PRO A 102 -20.99 8.07 16.33
CA PRO A 102 -21.18 7.01 15.38
C PRO A 102 -20.59 7.40 14.02
N CYS A 103 -19.79 6.52 13.43
CA CYS A 103 -19.39 6.58 12.03
C CYS A 103 -20.22 5.60 11.21
N ASP A 104 -20.40 5.91 9.93
CA ASP A 104 -21.08 5.04 8.97
C ASP A 104 -20.20 4.81 7.74
N THR A 105 -20.77 4.20 6.70
CA THR A 105 -20.04 3.84 5.47
C THR A 105 -19.48 5.04 4.71
N SER A 106 -19.97 6.27 4.96
CA SER A 106 -19.42 7.48 4.32
C SER A 106 -17.99 7.82 4.74
N PHE A 107 -17.53 7.25 5.86
CA PHE A 107 -16.16 7.40 6.36
C PHE A 107 -15.14 6.48 5.68
N PHE A 108 -15.61 5.60 4.79
CA PHE A 108 -14.80 4.54 4.19
C PHE A 108 -14.82 4.61 2.66
N ILE A 109 -13.71 4.21 2.04
CA ILE A 109 -13.65 3.87 0.62
C ILE A 109 -13.43 2.37 0.45
N THR A 110 -13.93 1.82 -0.65
CA THR A 110 -13.71 0.42 -1.02
C THR A 110 -12.57 0.33 -2.03
N SER A 111 -11.64 -0.58 -1.79
CA SER A 111 -10.59 -0.97 -2.72
C SER A 111 -10.69 -2.47 -2.99
N VAL A 112 -10.26 -2.90 -4.18
CA VAL A 112 -10.36 -4.30 -4.60
C VAL A 112 -8.97 -4.85 -4.92
N ASN A 113 -8.68 -6.05 -4.42
CA ASN A 113 -7.44 -6.78 -4.67
C ASN A 113 -7.72 -8.29 -4.67
N GLY A 114 -7.09 -9.05 -5.55
CA GLY A 114 -7.28 -10.50 -5.67
C GLY A 114 -7.00 -11.30 -4.39
N ASN A 115 -6.16 -10.81 -3.47
CA ASN A 115 -5.88 -11.50 -2.21
C ASN A 115 -7.04 -11.44 -1.21
N TYR A 116 -7.76 -10.32 -1.17
CA TYR A 116 -8.74 -10.01 -0.12
C TYR A 116 -10.14 -9.72 -0.68
N GLN A 117 -10.32 -9.77 -2.00
CA GLN A 117 -11.51 -9.27 -2.70
C GLN A 117 -11.73 -7.79 -2.38
N LYS A 118 -12.58 -7.45 -1.41
CA LYS A 118 -12.90 -6.08 -0.99
C LYS A 118 -12.19 -5.74 0.32
N CYS A 119 -11.53 -4.60 0.34
CA CYS A 119 -10.97 -3.97 1.53
C CYS A 119 -11.57 -2.58 1.72
N PHE A 120 -11.74 -2.15 2.96
CA PHE A 120 -12.38 -0.89 3.32
C PHE A 120 -11.40 0.01 4.05
N THR A 121 -11.28 1.26 3.62
CA THR A 121 -10.30 2.21 4.18
C THR A 121 -11.00 3.38 4.84
N PHE A 122 -10.95 3.42 6.16
CA PHE A 122 -11.34 4.59 6.95
C PHE A 122 -10.40 5.76 6.68
N ASN A 123 -10.92 6.98 6.62
CA ASN A 123 -10.17 8.19 6.24
C ASN A 123 -9.38 7.99 4.93
N GLY A 124 -9.99 7.28 3.96
CA GLY A 124 -9.34 6.94 2.70
C GLY A 124 -9.24 8.10 1.71
N HIS A 125 -8.45 7.88 0.65
CA HIS A 125 -8.22 8.88 -0.38
C HIS A 125 -9.51 9.37 -1.05
N GLY A 126 -9.59 10.68 -1.28
CA GLY A 126 -10.72 11.34 -1.96
C GLY A 126 -11.94 11.60 -1.07
N LEU A 127 -11.93 11.15 0.19
CA LEU A 127 -12.92 11.58 1.17
C LEU A 127 -12.55 12.97 1.69
N ASN A 128 -13.54 13.88 1.70
CA ASN A 128 -13.42 15.18 2.33
C ASN A 128 -14.16 15.15 3.67
N LEU A 129 -13.58 14.45 4.65
CA LEU A 129 -14.14 14.35 5.99
C LEU A 129 -13.77 15.61 6.78
N SER A 130 -14.77 16.34 7.27
CA SER A 130 -14.55 17.50 8.11
C SER A 130 -13.98 17.08 9.47
N ASN A 131 -12.82 17.62 9.83
CA ASN A 131 -12.18 17.47 11.14
C ASN A 131 -11.79 16.02 11.53
N MET A 132 -10.74 15.51 10.87
CA MET A 132 -10.05 14.25 11.23
C MET A 132 -8.90 14.45 12.23
N ILE A 133 -8.85 15.61 12.88
CA ILE A 133 -7.83 15.94 13.88
C ILE A 133 -8.13 15.20 15.18
N VAL A 134 -7.08 14.69 15.82
CA VAL A 134 -7.13 14.05 17.13
C VAL A 134 -6.82 15.09 18.20
N GLU A 135 -7.82 15.42 19.00
CA GLU A 135 -7.71 16.42 20.07
C GLU A 135 -7.11 15.83 21.36
N GLU A 136 -7.31 14.54 21.61
CA GLU A 136 -6.85 13.86 22.82
C GLU A 136 -6.36 12.45 22.53
N ALA A 137 -5.22 12.09 23.14
CA ALA A 137 -4.62 10.77 23.04
C ALA A 137 -5.25 9.79 24.04
N ASN A 138 -6.34 9.12 23.66
CA ASN A 138 -6.92 8.02 24.43
C ASN A 138 -7.75 7.07 23.56
N PRO A 139 -8.02 5.82 24.01
CA PRO A 139 -8.79 4.84 23.23
C PRO A 139 -10.24 5.25 22.93
N ILE A 140 -10.84 6.11 23.76
CA ILE A 140 -12.25 6.53 23.64
C ILE A 140 -12.40 7.56 22.51
N ASN A 141 -11.41 8.45 22.37
CA ASN A 141 -11.31 9.45 21.32
C ASN A 141 -10.70 8.92 20.02
N GLY A 142 -10.31 7.64 19.99
CA GLY A 142 -9.83 6.94 18.80
C GLY A 142 -10.94 6.41 17.89
N LEU A 143 -10.54 5.53 16.98
CA LEU A 143 -11.44 4.74 16.14
C LEU A 143 -11.72 3.40 16.83
N SER A 144 -12.98 3.12 17.11
CA SER A 144 -13.44 1.84 17.65
C SER A 144 -14.41 1.19 16.67
N MET A 145 -14.13 -0.04 16.29
CA MET A 145 -14.96 -0.83 15.37
C MET A 145 -15.27 -2.18 15.99
N VAL A 146 -16.51 -2.63 15.81
CA VAL A 146 -16.89 -4.03 16.02
C VAL A 146 -17.16 -4.62 14.65
N ILE A 147 -16.45 -5.69 14.36
CA ILE A 147 -16.43 -6.36 13.07
C ILE A 147 -17.11 -7.70 13.19
N PHE A 148 -17.91 -8.03 12.18
CA PHE A 148 -18.62 -9.29 12.04
C PHE A 148 -18.14 -10.00 10.76
N LEU A 149 -17.40 -11.09 10.94
CA LEU A 149 -16.68 -11.79 9.88
C LEU A 149 -17.52 -12.78 9.06
N ASP A 150 -18.74 -13.11 9.52
CA ASP A 150 -19.60 -14.16 8.91
C ASP A 150 -18.82 -15.39 8.39
N ALA A 151 -17.95 -15.96 9.21
CA ALA A 151 -17.08 -17.07 8.81
C ALA A 151 -17.66 -18.43 9.25
N PHE A 152 -18.49 -18.46 10.30
CA PHE A 152 -19.03 -19.68 10.89
C PHE A 152 -20.54 -19.58 11.11
N LYS A 153 -21.27 -20.62 10.69
CA LYS A 153 -22.70 -20.78 11.01
C LYS A 153 -22.91 -21.84 12.09
N PHE A 154 -23.90 -21.63 12.95
CA PHE A 154 -24.30 -22.61 13.95
C PHE A 154 -24.96 -23.82 13.28
N ASN A 155 -24.58 -25.04 13.68
CA ASN A 155 -25.10 -26.30 13.15
C ASN A 155 -25.04 -26.49 11.61
N GLN A 156 -24.21 -25.72 10.90
CA GLN A 156 -24.00 -25.86 9.46
C GLN A 156 -22.50 -25.96 9.16
N GLN A 157 -22.10 -27.04 8.47
CA GLN A 157 -20.76 -27.13 7.89
C GLN A 157 -20.75 -26.34 6.58
N VAL A 158 -20.31 -25.08 6.64
CA VAL A 158 -20.04 -24.28 5.45
C VAL A 158 -18.62 -24.58 4.98
N LEU A 159 -18.40 -25.80 4.48
CA LEU A 159 -17.23 -26.10 3.68
C LEU A 159 -17.73 -26.35 2.26
N PRO A 160 -17.82 -25.30 1.43
CA PRO A 160 -17.94 -25.55 0.02
C PRO A 160 -16.71 -26.36 -0.40
N ASN A 161 -16.91 -27.49 -1.05
CA ASN A 161 -15.83 -28.26 -1.71
C ASN A 161 -15.02 -27.37 -2.70
N GLU A 162 -15.50 -26.15 -2.96
CA GLU A 162 -14.84 -25.11 -3.73
C GLU A 162 -13.63 -24.44 -3.02
N MET A 163 -13.46 -24.52 -1.70
CA MET A 163 -12.31 -23.92 -1.02
C MET A 163 -11.36 -25.00 -0.50
N VAL A 164 -10.18 -25.08 -1.12
CA VAL A 164 -9.16 -26.09 -0.80
C VAL A 164 -8.09 -25.44 0.05
N TYR A 165 -7.77 -26.05 1.18
CA TYR A 165 -6.61 -25.64 1.97
C TYR A 165 -5.34 -25.69 1.10
N ASN A 166 -4.70 -24.53 0.96
CA ASN A 166 -3.45 -24.39 0.24
C ASN A 166 -2.31 -24.12 1.24
N PRO A 167 -1.39 -25.08 1.45
CA PRO A 167 -0.28 -24.91 2.38
C PRO A 167 0.71 -23.81 1.98
N GLU A 168 0.71 -23.38 0.71
CA GLU A 168 1.57 -22.29 0.23
C GLU A 168 0.95 -20.90 0.39
N ASN A 169 -0.33 -20.82 0.75
CA ASN A 169 -0.96 -19.55 1.09
C ASN A 169 -1.11 -19.47 2.62
N PRO A 170 -0.36 -18.59 3.31
CA PRO A 170 -0.44 -18.46 4.76
C PRO A 170 -1.83 -18.07 5.27
N ASN A 171 -2.64 -17.41 4.42
CA ASN A 171 -3.99 -16.99 4.78
C ASN A 171 -5.04 -18.11 4.53
N SER A 172 -4.65 -19.22 3.90
CA SER A 172 -5.57 -20.31 3.59
C SER A 172 -6.11 -20.97 4.86
N GLY A 173 -7.42 -20.88 5.06
CA GLY A 173 -8.09 -21.44 6.23
C GLY A 173 -7.95 -20.58 7.50
N THR A 174 -7.51 -19.32 7.34
CA THR A 174 -7.50 -18.33 8.42
C THR A 174 -8.80 -17.53 8.42
N THR A 175 -9.18 -17.04 9.60
CA THR A 175 -10.28 -16.10 9.77
C THR A 175 -9.85 -15.02 10.74
N GLY A 176 -10.32 -13.80 10.51
CA GLY A 176 -9.86 -12.61 11.20
C GLY A 176 -9.88 -11.40 10.29
N LEU A 177 -9.40 -10.29 10.82
CA LEU A 177 -9.28 -9.04 10.08
C LEU A 177 -7.81 -8.72 9.86
N HIS A 178 -7.44 -8.48 8.62
CA HIS A 178 -6.14 -7.98 8.27
C HIS A 178 -6.20 -6.44 8.20
N VAL A 179 -5.33 -5.77 8.95
CA VAL A 179 -5.39 -4.31 9.18
C VAL A 179 -4.10 -3.66 8.72
N THR A 180 -4.22 -2.52 8.03
CA THR A 180 -3.09 -1.71 7.58
C THR A 180 -3.31 -0.26 7.98
N ILE A 181 -2.30 0.35 8.59
CA ILE A 181 -2.35 1.73 9.04
C ILE A 181 -1.35 2.53 8.23
N HIS A 182 -1.83 3.52 7.49
CA HIS A 182 -1.01 4.23 6.52
C HIS A 182 -1.36 5.74 6.51
N PRO A 183 -0.48 6.60 5.97
CA PRO A 183 -0.74 8.03 5.91
C PRO A 183 -2.04 8.37 5.16
N PRO A 184 -2.77 9.43 5.56
CA PRO A 184 -3.92 9.93 4.82
C PRO A 184 -3.63 10.13 3.34
N GLN A 185 -4.63 9.92 2.49
CA GLN A 185 -4.55 10.10 1.02
C GLN A 185 -3.52 9.21 0.31
N SER A 186 -2.92 8.22 0.98
CA SER A 186 -1.97 7.28 0.38
C SER A 186 -2.60 5.92 0.06
N LEU A 187 -1.87 5.07 -0.67
CA LEU A 187 -2.28 3.70 -0.93
C LEU A 187 -1.98 2.78 0.25
N PRO A 188 -2.88 1.85 0.60
CA PRO A 188 -2.58 0.77 1.53
C PRO A 188 -1.76 -0.34 0.87
N PHE A 189 -0.86 -0.96 1.63
CA PHE A 189 -0.11 -2.15 1.22
C PHE A 189 -0.33 -3.32 2.19
N PRO A 190 -1.51 -3.95 2.21
CA PRO A 190 -1.87 -4.96 3.21
C PRO A 190 -0.83 -6.07 3.38
N ILE A 191 -0.38 -6.66 2.27
CA ILE A 191 0.57 -7.78 2.30
C ILE A 191 1.91 -7.43 2.98
N VAL A 192 2.35 -6.17 2.89
CA VAL A 192 3.69 -5.73 3.34
C VAL A 192 3.65 -5.04 4.69
N GLU A 193 2.64 -4.20 4.92
CA GLU A 193 2.56 -3.31 6.09
C GLU A 193 1.43 -3.70 7.05
N GLY A 194 0.60 -4.68 6.69
CA GLY A 194 -0.54 -5.09 7.50
C GLY A 194 -0.23 -6.18 8.52
N PHE A 195 -1.16 -6.36 9.46
CA PHE A 195 -1.10 -7.36 10.53
C PHE A 195 -2.50 -7.93 10.78
N ASP A 196 -2.54 -9.12 11.39
CA ASP A 196 -3.78 -9.85 11.61
C ASP A 196 -4.37 -9.63 13.00
N VAL A 197 -5.68 -9.47 13.06
CA VAL A 197 -6.49 -9.31 14.26
C VAL A 197 -7.42 -10.52 14.37
N PRO A 198 -7.30 -11.34 15.43
CA PRO A 198 -8.06 -12.57 15.55
C PRO A 198 -9.52 -12.32 15.99
N PRO A 199 -10.46 -13.20 15.60
CA PRO A 199 -11.80 -13.23 16.16
C PRO A 199 -11.78 -13.58 17.66
N GLY A 200 -12.76 -13.09 18.41
CA GLY A 200 -12.94 -13.41 19.83
C GLY A 200 -12.04 -12.61 20.78
N TYR A 201 -11.49 -11.51 20.28
CA TYR A 201 -10.68 -10.57 21.06
C TYR A 201 -11.11 -9.12 20.81
N SER A 202 -10.83 -8.30 21.81
CA SER A 202 -10.78 -6.84 21.70
C SER A 202 -9.33 -6.46 21.58
N THR A 203 -8.92 -6.10 20.36
CA THR A 203 -7.58 -5.67 20.02
C THR A 203 -7.49 -4.16 20.09
N THR A 204 -6.58 -3.67 20.92
CA THR A 204 -6.34 -2.24 21.12
C THR A 204 -4.93 -1.90 20.64
N ILE A 205 -4.85 -0.91 19.76
CA ILE A 205 -3.66 -0.51 19.02
C ILE A 205 -3.34 0.94 19.38
N GLY A 206 -2.24 1.12 20.11
CA GLY A 206 -1.68 2.44 20.39
C GLY A 206 -0.66 2.82 19.32
N LEU A 207 -0.84 3.99 18.72
CA LEU A 207 0.02 4.53 17.66
C LEU A 207 0.99 5.58 18.21
N THR A 208 2.22 5.54 17.72
CA THR A 208 3.21 6.61 17.87
C THR A 208 3.61 7.10 16.48
N THR A 209 3.65 8.42 16.28
CA THR A 209 3.91 9.02 14.96
C THR A 209 5.39 9.32 14.79
N HIS A 210 6.00 8.74 13.76
CA HIS A 210 7.38 9.02 13.40
C HIS A 210 7.46 9.71 12.03
N ALA A 211 8.09 10.89 12.00
CA ALA A 211 8.43 11.58 10.77
C ALA A 211 9.89 11.32 10.41
N ARG A 212 10.17 10.97 9.15
CA ARG A 212 11.52 10.83 8.64
C ARG A 212 11.80 11.87 7.57
N LYS A 213 12.85 12.67 7.79
CA LYS A 213 13.39 13.63 6.82
C LYS A 213 14.72 13.14 6.27
N ARG A 214 14.80 12.96 4.95
CA ARG A 214 15.99 12.52 4.22
C ARG A 214 16.62 13.67 3.47
N LEU A 215 17.94 13.63 3.31
CA LEU A 215 18.65 14.58 2.46
C LEU A 215 18.45 14.24 0.98
N ALA A 216 18.22 15.28 0.17
CA ALA A 216 18.21 15.18 -1.28
C ALA A 216 19.63 15.15 -1.86
N GLU A 217 19.73 14.96 -3.17
CA GLU A 217 21.01 15.04 -3.89
C GLU A 217 21.67 16.42 -3.66
N PRO A 218 23.00 16.48 -3.47
CA PRO A 218 23.99 15.41 -3.64
C PRO A 218 24.25 14.53 -2.39
N TYR A 219 23.64 14.84 -1.23
CA TYR A 219 23.97 14.17 0.04
C TYR A 219 23.16 12.89 0.29
N GLY A 220 22.01 12.75 -0.37
CA GLY A 220 21.19 11.54 -0.35
C GLY A 220 20.41 11.35 -1.63
N SER A 221 19.51 10.38 -1.65
CA SER A 221 18.65 10.07 -2.81
C SER A 221 17.21 9.95 -2.34
N CYS A 222 16.46 11.05 -2.45
CA CYS A 222 15.04 11.11 -2.17
C CYS A 222 14.29 11.95 -3.21
N THR A 223 12.97 11.94 -3.15
CA THR A 223 12.09 12.71 -4.05
C THR A 223 11.08 13.55 -3.27
N ASN A 224 10.76 14.73 -3.79
CA ASN A 224 9.71 15.63 -3.27
C ASN A 224 8.40 15.47 -4.04
N ARG A 225 8.22 14.37 -4.79
CA ARG A 225 6.93 14.07 -5.44
C ARG A 225 5.87 13.89 -4.37
N GLU A 226 4.76 14.61 -4.52
CA GLU A 226 3.62 14.51 -3.61
C GLU A 226 2.64 13.40 -4.01
N PHE A 227 2.50 13.11 -5.31
CA PHE A 227 1.54 12.16 -5.85
C PHE A 227 2.19 11.10 -6.75
N LEU A 228 1.51 9.96 -6.90
CA LEU A 228 1.85 8.94 -7.88
C LEU A 228 1.47 9.39 -9.30
N ASP A 229 2.31 9.06 -10.28
CA ASP A 229 2.20 9.58 -11.64
C ASP A 229 0.83 9.26 -12.27
N GLY A 230 0.09 10.28 -12.69
CA GLY A 230 -1.25 10.15 -13.31
C GLY A 230 -2.40 9.90 -12.33
N THR A 231 -2.19 10.09 -11.03
CA THR A 231 -3.21 9.92 -9.98
C THR A 231 -3.14 11.05 -8.94
N ASN A 232 -4.15 11.16 -8.08
CA ASN A 232 -4.14 12.05 -6.92
C ASN A 232 -3.74 11.35 -5.61
N LEU A 233 -3.25 10.10 -5.70
CA LEU A 233 -2.83 9.32 -4.55
C LEU A 233 -1.45 9.77 -4.08
N GLY A 234 -1.29 9.93 -2.78
CA GLY A 234 -0.03 10.31 -2.14
C GLY A 234 1.12 9.39 -2.55
N TYR A 235 2.26 9.99 -2.89
CA TYR A 235 3.45 9.27 -3.29
C TYR A 235 4.04 8.48 -2.12
N SER A 236 4.25 7.19 -2.34
CA SER A 236 5.06 6.34 -1.47
C SER A 236 6.03 5.53 -2.32
N HIS A 237 7.13 5.08 -1.70
CA HIS A 237 8.11 4.25 -2.39
C HIS A 237 7.47 2.95 -2.89
N LEU A 238 6.66 2.29 -2.05
CA LEU A 238 5.94 1.07 -2.41
C LEU A 238 4.91 1.33 -3.51
N GLY A 239 4.17 2.44 -3.45
CA GLY A 239 3.18 2.80 -4.46
C GLY A 239 3.80 3.04 -5.83
N CYS A 240 4.96 3.69 -5.87
CA CYS A 240 5.72 3.85 -7.12
C CYS A 240 6.16 2.50 -7.70
N LEU A 241 6.65 1.59 -6.85
CA LEU A 241 7.08 0.26 -7.28
C LEU A 241 5.92 -0.58 -7.81
N GLU A 242 4.79 -0.62 -7.10
CA GLU A 242 3.61 -1.37 -7.56
C GLU A 242 3.02 -0.79 -8.84
N GLN A 243 2.94 0.55 -8.96
CA GLN A 243 2.49 1.19 -10.20
C GLN A 243 3.44 0.87 -11.37
N CYS A 244 4.75 0.89 -11.14
CA CYS A 244 5.74 0.56 -12.17
C CYS A 244 5.60 -0.91 -12.62
N GLN A 245 5.44 -1.83 -11.67
CA GLN A 245 5.29 -3.25 -11.98
C GLN A 245 4.00 -3.56 -12.72
N GLN A 246 2.89 -2.94 -12.31
CA GLN A 246 1.63 -3.10 -13.01
C GLN A 246 1.76 -2.65 -14.47
N LYS A 247 2.42 -1.51 -14.72
CA LYS A 247 2.71 -1.03 -16.08
C LYS A 247 3.57 -2.02 -16.87
N GLU A 248 4.58 -2.62 -16.25
CA GLU A 248 5.43 -3.61 -16.91
C GLU A 248 4.70 -4.91 -17.22
N ILE A 249 3.84 -5.39 -16.31
CA ILE A 249 2.99 -6.56 -16.53
C ILE A 249 2.01 -6.30 -17.69
N MET A 250 1.39 -5.13 -17.74
CA MET A 250 0.51 -4.75 -18.84
C MET A 250 1.26 -4.70 -20.18
N HIS A 251 2.47 -4.13 -20.19
CA HIS A 251 3.27 -3.99 -21.41
C HIS A 251 3.86 -5.33 -21.90
N GLN A 252 4.41 -6.15 -21.01
CA GLN A 252 5.07 -7.40 -21.38
C GLN A 252 4.13 -8.60 -21.46
N CYS A 253 3.18 -8.73 -20.53
CA CYS A 253 2.30 -9.90 -20.44
C CYS A 253 0.94 -9.68 -21.11
N GLY A 254 0.57 -8.43 -21.44
CA GLY A 254 -0.72 -8.12 -22.07
C GLY A 254 -1.92 -8.45 -21.18
N CYS A 255 -1.78 -8.32 -19.86
CA CYS A 255 -2.81 -8.56 -18.86
C CYS A 255 -2.62 -7.68 -17.63
N VAL A 256 -3.61 -7.65 -16.75
CA VAL A 256 -3.61 -6.88 -15.50
C VAL A 256 -3.44 -7.84 -14.32
N SER A 257 -2.43 -7.63 -13.48
CA SER A 257 -2.30 -8.41 -12.24
C SER A 257 -3.43 -8.05 -11.28
N ALA A 258 -4.11 -9.06 -10.73
CA ALA A 258 -5.14 -8.88 -9.72
C ALA A 258 -4.58 -8.46 -8.35
N PHE A 259 -3.26 -8.55 -8.14
CA PHE A 259 -2.62 -8.33 -6.84
C PHE A 259 -2.12 -6.91 -6.61
N LEU A 260 -2.06 -6.08 -7.66
CA LEU A 260 -1.52 -4.73 -7.59
C LEU A 260 -2.66 -3.72 -7.82
N LEU A 261 -2.35 -2.43 -7.69
CA LEU A 261 -3.29 -1.36 -8.00
C LEU A 261 -3.82 -1.49 -9.43
N MET A 262 -5.14 -1.65 -9.57
CA MET A 262 -5.79 -1.66 -10.89
C MET A 262 -5.89 -0.23 -11.44
N PRO A 263 -5.27 0.10 -12.59
CA PRO A 263 -5.38 1.42 -13.19
C PRO A 263 -6.77 1.65 -13.79
N ASN A 264 -7.28 2.87 -13.70
CA ASN A 264 -8.57 3.25 -14.30
C ASN A 264 -8.60 3.06 -15.83
N ASP A 265 -7.44 3.18 -16.48
CA ASP A 265 -7.27 3.06 -17.93
C ASP A 265 -7.14 1.61 -18.42
N ALA A 266 -7.20 0.62 -17.51
CA ALA A 266 -7.00 -0.78 -17.83
C ALA A 266 -8.27 -1.53 -18.29
N LYS A 267 -9.32 -0.79 -18.69
CA LYS A 267 -10.65 -1.36 -19.00
C LYS A 267 -10.66 -2.41 -20.12
N ASP A 268 -9.70 -2.33 -21.04
CA ASP A 268 -9.63 -3.22 -22.21
C ASP A 268 -8.80 -4.49 -21.95
N LEU A 269 -8.12 -4.59 -20.80
CA LEU A 269 -7.23 -5.71 -20.48
C LEU A 269 -7.88 -6.65 -19.47
N GLN A 270 -7.83 -7.96 -19.76
CA GLN A 270 -8.26 -8.99 -18.83
C GLN A 270 -7.22 -9.21 -17.71
N LEU A 271 -7.71 -9.73 -16.58
CA LEU A 271 -6.85 -10.16 -15.48
C LEU A 271 -5.94 -11.32 -15.92
N CYS A 272 -4.71 -11.36 -15.40
CA CYS A 272 -3.69 -12.32 -15.84
C CYS A 272 -4.07 -13.79 -15.59
N GLY A 273 -4.81 -14.11 -14.52
CA GLY A 273 -5.30 -15.46 -14.25
C GLY A 273 -6.73 -15.74 -14.70
N ARG A 274 -7.33 -14.87 -15.52
CA ARG A 274 -8.64 -15.14 -16.13
C ARG A 274 -8.48 -16.22 -17.22
N LEU A 275 -9.10 -17.38 -17.02
CA LEU A 275 -8.99 -18.55 -17.89
C LEU A 275 -10.00 -18.50 -19.04
N ASN A 276 -9.65 -18.98 -20.22
CA ASN A 276 -10.62 -19.20 -21.28
C ASN A 276 -11.41 -20.51 -21.04
N LEU A 277 -12.68 -20.38 -20.64
CA LEU A 277 -13.54 -21.51 -20.25
C LEU A 277 -14.38 -22.09 -21.40
N ASP A 278 -14.46 -21.44 -22.56
CA ASP A 278 -15.42 -21.77 -23.61
C ASP A 278 -14.97 -22.93 -24.52
N ASN A 279 -13.69 -23.29 -24.48
CA ASN A 279 -13.11 -24.36 -25.31
C ASN A 279 -12.76 -25.64 -24.52
N LEU A 280 -13.21 -25.76 -23.26
CA LEU A 280 -12.84 -26.87 -22.39
C LEU A 280 -13.82 -28.05 -22.49
N MET A 281 -13.95 -28.59 -23.70
CA MET A 281 -14.23 -30.01 -23.85
C MET A 281 -12.89 -30.73 -23.68
N LEU A 282 -12.59 -31.19 -22.45
CA LEU A 282 -11.40 -32.01 -22.13
C LEU A 282 -11.51 -33.40 -22.77
N GLN A 283 -11.47 -33.45 -24.11
CA GLN A 283 -11.34 -34.68 -24.88
C GLN A 283 -10.00 -34.77 -25.60
N ASP A 284 -9.26 -33.67 -25.74
CA ASP A 284 -7.94 -33.67 -26.37
C ASP A 284 -6.81 -33.76 -25.32
N PRO A 285 -5.96 -34.81 -25.34
CA PRO A 285 -4.76 -34.90 -24.53
C PRO A 285 -3.65 -33.91 -24.97
N ASN A 286 -3.85 -33.15 -26.06
CA ASN A 286 -2.95 -32.10 -26.50
C ASN A 286 -3.39 -30.72 -25.96
N VAL A 287 -2.84 -30.42 -24.78
CA VAL A 287 -2.99 -29.29 -23.85
C VAL A 287 -2.63 -27.90 -24.43
N THR A 288 -3.05 -27.56 -25.65
CA THR A 288 -2.57 -26.34 -26.35
C THR A 288 -3.25 -25.03 -25.93
N ILE A 289 -4.49 -25.06 -25.43
CA ILE A 289 -5.24 -23.86 -25.00
C ILE A 289 -4.79 -23.39 -23.61
N ILE A 290 -4.46 -24.35 -22.76
CA ILE A 290 -3.90 -24.17 -21.41
C ILE A 290 -2.55 -23.42 -21.51
N ASP A 291 -1.72 -23.70 -22.52
CA ASP A 291 -0.39 -23.07 -22.66
C ASP A 291 -0.41 -21.52 -22.76
N LYS A 292 -1.43 -20.92 -23.39
CA LYS A 292 -1.51 -19.45 -23.54
C LYS A 292 -1.87 -18.74 -22.25
N ASP A 293 -2.86 -19.24 -21.51
CA ASP A 293 -3.24 -18.68 -20.21
C ASP A 293 -2.12 -18.92 -19.18
N PHE A 294 -1.41 -20.04 -19.30
CA PHE A 294 -0.23 -20.34 -18.49
C PHE A 294 0.93 -19.39 -18.79
N ALA A 295 1.11 -19.00 -20.05
CA ALA A 295 2.16 -18.05 -20.42
C ALA A 295 1.95 -16.68 -19.74
N LYS A 296 0.71 -16.21 -19.64
CA LYS A 296 0.36 -14.96 -18.92
C LYS A 296 0.67 -15.05 -17.42
N LEU A 297 0.21 -16.12 -16.76
CA LEU A 297 0.48 -16.36 -15.34
C LEU A 297 1.97 -16.51 -15.05
N LYS A 298 2.71 -17.22 -15.92
CA LYS A 298 4.16 -17.38 -15.80
C LYS A 298 4.88 -16.04 -15.95
N CYS A 299 4.45 -15.21 -16.90
CA CYS A 299 4.98 -13.87 -17.13
C CYS A 299 4.72 -12.96 -15.91
N GLU A 300 3.48 -12.90 -15.42
CA GLU A 300 3.10 -12.17 -14.22
C GLU A 300 3.95 -12.60 -13.02
N LYS A 301 4.04 -13.90 -12.76
CA LYS A 301 4.83 -14.45 -11.65
C LYS A 301 6.31 -14.09 -11.75
N HIS A 302 6.88 -14.11 -12.97
CA HIS A 302 8.26 -13.72 -13.20
C HIS A 302 8.50 -12.24 -12.85
N LEU A 303 7.63 -11.34 -13.32
CA LEU A 303 7.73 -9.90 -13.04
C LEU A 303 7.44 -9.56 -11.57
N LEU A 304 6.50 -10.27 -10.92
CA LEU A 304 6.26 -10.12 -9.48
C LEU A 304 7.44 -10.62 -8.64
N LYS A 305 8.15 -11.68 -9.06
CA LYS A 305 9.36 -12.18 -8.38
C LYS A 305 10.58 -11.28 -8.56
N MET A 306 10.65 -10.52 -9.66
CA MET A 306 11.70 -9.52 -9.88
C MET A 306 11.74 -8.42 -8.79
N LYS A 307 10.72 -8.34 -7.92
CA LYS A 307 10.68 -7.53 -6.69
C LYS A 307 11.92 -7.64 -5.79
N LEU A 308 12.76 -8.67 -5.94
CA LEU A 308 13.92 -8.94 -5.08
C LEU A 308 15.31 -8.66 -5.70
N HIS A 309 15.42 -8.27 -6.98
CA HIS A 309 16.73 -8.08 -7.62
C HIS A 309 17.06 -6.58 -7.89
N PRO A 310 18.21 -6.07 -7.41
CA PRO A 310 18.60 -4.66 -7.57
C PRO A 310 18.89 -4.22 -9.03
N GLU A 311 19.13 -5.16 -9.94
CA GLU A 311 19.39 -4.87 -11.37
C GLU A 311 18.13 -4.41 -12.12
N THR A 312 16.95 -4.94 -11.79
CA THR A 312 15.65 -4.53 -12.35
C THR A 312 15.13 -3.22 -11.77
N ASN A 313 15.63 -2.81 -10.59
CA ASN A 313 15.38 -1.48 -10.02
C ASN A 313 15.94 -0.34 -10.91
N LYS A 314 16.77 -0.64 -11.93
CA LYS A 314 17.18 0.37 -12.92
C LYS A 314 16.03 0.83 -13.84
N ARG A 315 15.02 -0.01 -14.10
CA ARG A 315 13.86 0.38 -14.94
C ARG A 315 12.88 1.26 -14.17
N CYS A 316 12.58 0.92 -12.92
CA CYS A 316 11.70 1.70 -12.06
C CYS A 316 12.50 2.74 -11.28
N LYS A 317 12.46 4.02 -11.69
CA LYS A 317 13.17 5.13 -11.01
C LYS A 317 12.47 5.59 -9.72
N CYS A 318 12.10 4.66 -8.85
CA CYS A 318 11.40 4.95 -7.60
C CYS A 318 12.40 5.32 -6.50
N LYS A 319 12.29 6.54 -5.98
CA LYS A 319 13.08 7.01 -4.83
C LYS A 319 12.21 7.07 -3.58
N HIS A 320 12.80 6.96 -2.40
CA HIS A 320 12.08 7.23 -1.16
C HIS A 320 11.67 8.71 -1.09
N PRO A 321 10.52 9.06 -0.50
CA PRO A 321 10.17 10.46 -0.29
C PRO A 321 11.12 11.12 0.71
N CYS A 322 11.41 12.41 0.49
CA CYS A 322 12.28 13.17 1.39
C CYS A 322 11.62 13.41 2.75
N TYR A 323 10.29 13.52 2.79
CA TYR A 323 9.50 13.57 4.01
C TYR A 323 8.51 12.40 4.02
N GLU A 324 8.54 11.59 5.07
CA GLU A 324 7.69 10.40 5.21
C GLU A 324 7.14 10.33 6.62
N ILE A 325 5.84 10.07 6.76
CA ILE A 325 5.20 9.79 8.05
C ILE A 325 5.00 8.28 8.16
N ARG A 326 5.32 7.71 9.32
CA ARG A 326 5.06 6.32 9.68
C ARG A 326 4.41 6.25 11.05
N TYR A 327 3.63 5.21 11.26
CA TYR A 327 2.98 4.94 12.53
C TYR A 327 3.58 3.67 13.10
N GLU A 328 4.23 3.78 14.26
CA GLU A 328 4.65 2.61 15.02
C GLU A 328 3.47 2.11 15.84
N GLN A 329 3.17 0.81 15.76
CA GLN A 329 2.03 0.21 16.43
C GLN A 329 2.46 -0.56 17.68
N THR A 330 1.70 -0.44 18.76
CA THR A 330 1.76 -1.38 19.89
C THR A 330 0.40 -2.03 20.07
N ILE A 331 0.37 -3.35 19.94
CA ILE A 331 -0.84 -4.15 19.88
C ILE A 331 -1.04 -4.85 21.22
N SER A 332 -2.27 -4.81 21.72
CA SER A 332 -2.71 -5.51 22.92
C SER A 332 -4.03 -6.23 22.66
N ASN A 333 -4.18 -7.46 23.16
CA ASN A 333 -5.37 -8.28 22.95
C ASN A 333 -6.00 -8.61 24.29
N ALA A 334 -7.31 -8.38 24.41
CA ALA A 334 -8.12 -8.81 25.55
C ALA A 334 -9.21 -9.79 25.08
N TYR A 335 -9.49 -10.81 25.88
CA TYR A 335 -10.55 -11.76 25.62
C TYR A 335 -11.91 -11.05 25.50
N TRP A 336 -12.65 -11.25 24.39
CA TRP A 336 -13.92 -10.56 24.20
C TRP A 336 -14.82 -11.22 23.14
N PRO A 337 -16.15 -11.23 23.31
CA PRO A 337 -16.89 -10.97 24.55
C PRO A 337 -16.82 -12.16 25.53
N PHE A 338 -16.85 -11.87 26.83
CA PHE A 338 -17.05 -12.89 27.88
C PHE A 338 -18.40 -13.59 27.71
N GLU A 339 -18.46 -14.89 27.97
CA GLU A 339 -19.63 -15.76 27.79
C GLU A 339 -20.90 -15.15 28.42
N TYR A 340 -20.80 -14.70 29.67
CA TYR A 340 -21.94 -14.15 30.42
C TYR A 340 -22.47 -12.82 29.85
N ILE A 341 -21.66 -12.06 29.11
CA ILE A 341 -22.08 -10.78 28.50
C ILE A 341 -22.50 -10.94 27.04
N GLN A 342 -22.34 -12.12 26.44
CA GLN A 342 -22.65 -12.33 25.03
C GLN A 342 -24.11 -12.05 24.71
N GLN A 343 -25.04 -12.47 25.58
CA GLN A 343 -26.46 -12.18 25.38
C GLN A 343 -26.75 -10.67 25.35
N GLN A 344 -26.26 -9.93 26.35
CA GLN A 344 -26.45 -8.48 26.42
C GLN A 344 -25.77 -7.76 25.26
N PHE A 345 -24.58 -8.23 24.86
CA PHE A 345 -23.88 -7.73 23.67
C PHE A 345 -24.77 -7.86 22.43
N LEU A 346 -25.39 -9.03 22.21
CA LEU A 346 -26.26 -9.27 21.07
C LEU A 346 -27.51 -8.39 21.12
N GLU A 347 -28.16 -8.24 22.28
CA GLU A 347 -29.34 -7.39 22.44
C GLU A 347 -29.02 -5.91 22.21
N ASN A 348 -27.86 -5.43 22.68
CA ASN A 348 -27.46 -4.04 22.47
C ASN A 348 -27.03 -3.75 21.02
N MET A 349 -26.52 -4.76 20.31
CA MET A 349 -26.13 -4.62 18.90
C MET A 349 -27.30 -4.80 17.93
N PHE A 350 -28.18 -5.76 18.23
CA PHE A 350 -29.22 -6.26 17.32
C PHE A 350 -30.62 -6.29 17.96
N GLY A 351 -30.88 -5.55 19.02
CA GLY A 351 -32.21 -5.47 19.66
C GLY A 351 -33.04 -4.24 19.23
N SER A 352 -32.43 -3.28 18.54
CA SER A 352 -33.08 -2.02 18.13
C SER A 352 -33.54 -2.11 16.67
N SER A 353 -34.84 -1.93 16.41
CA SER A 353 -35.50 -1.95 15.08
C SER A 353 -35.14 -0.75 14.19
N ASP A 354 -33.92 -0.23 14.29
CA ASP A 354 -33.49 0.90 13.49
C ASP A 354 -33.13 0.44 12.06
N THR A 355 -33.60 1.20 11.08
CA THR A 355 -33.71 0.76 9.67
C THR A 355 -32.37 0.52 8.98
N LYS A 356 -31.27 1.13 9.44
CA LYS A 356 -29.89 0.87 8.96
C LYS A 356 -29.33 -0.47 9.47
N SER A 357 -29.88 -1.01 10.57
CA SER A 357 -29.47 -2.27 11.18
C SER A 357 -30.08 -3.51 10.49
N LYS A 358 -31.10 -3.32 9.63
CA LYS A 358 -31.92 -4.44 9.09
C LYS A 358 -31.13 -5.54 8.37
N ARG A 359 -30.02 -5.22 7.69
CA ARG A 359 -29.19 -6.24 7.03
C ARG A 359 -28.41 -7.10 8.02
N SER A 360 -27.92 -6.50 9.10
CA SER A 360 -27.19 -7.19 10.16
C SER A 360 -28.12 -8.01 11.04
N HIS A 361 -29.37 -7.56 11.27
CA HIS A 361 -30.41 -8.40 11.89
C HIS A 361 -30.78 -9.61 11.04
N VAL A 362 -30.94 -9.46 9.73
CA VAL A 362 -31.27 -10.59 8.85
C VAL A 362 -30.15 -11.63 8.83
N LEU A 363 -28.88 -11.22 8.78
CA LEU A 363 -27.74 -12.14 8.92
C LEU A 363 -27.70 -12.79 10.31
N PHE A 364 -27.98 -12.04 11.37
CA PHE A 364 -28.02 -12.53 12.73
C PHE A 364 -29.11 -13.59 12.95
N ASP A 365 -30.33 -13.34 12.45
CA ASP A 365 -31.44 -14.30 12.47
C ASP A 365 -31.13 -15.54 11.60
N GLU A 366 -30.40 -15.37 10.49
CA GLU A 366 -29.96 -16.46 9.62
C GLU A 366 -28.85 -17.33 10.25
N ILE A 367 -28.07 -16.79 11.19
CA ILE A 367 -27.00 -17.51 11.90
C ILE A 367 -27.53 -18.22 13.15
N LEU A 368 -28.45 -17.60 13.88
CA LEU A 368 -29.03 -18.19 15.09
C LEU A 368 -30.16 -19.17 14.80
N GLY A 369 -30.79 -19.08 13.62
CA GLY A 369 -32.03 -19.77 13.37
C GLY A 369 -33.17 -19.22 14.23
N ASN A 370 -34.41 -19.56 13.86
CA ASN A 370 -35.62 -19.02 14.48
C ASN A 370 -35.94 -19.66 15.85
N VAL A 371 -34.98 -19.70 16.78
CA VAL A 371 -35.09 -20.51 18.00
C VAL A 371 -34.73 -19.69 19.23
N SER A 372 -35.76 -19.27 19.95
CA SER A 372 -35.67 -18.66 21.29
C SER A 372 -34.97 -19.57 22.31
N ASP A 373 -35.03 -20.89 22.11
CA ASP A 373 -34.40 -21.92 22.93
C ASP A 373 -32.94 -22.24 22.51
N ALA A 374 -32.42 -21.63 21.44
CA ALA A 374 -31.06 -21.89 20.92
C ALA A 374 -30.02 -20.86 21.38
N ARG A 375 -30.41 -19.84 22.16
CA ARG A 375 -29.48 -18.80 22.61
C ARG A 375 -28.33 -19.36 23.47
N GLU A 376 -28.65 -20.29 24.38
CA GLU A 376 -27.65 -20.94 25.23
C GLU A 376 -26.73 -21.88 24.42
N ALA A 377 -27.32 -22.70 23.54
CA ALA A 377 -26.57 -23.57 22.64
C ALA A 377 -25.64 -22.80 21.68
N VAL A 378 -26.04 -21.61 21.25
CA VAL A 378 -25.20 -20.72 20.44
C VAL A 378 -24.03 -20.18 21.26
N ILE A 379 -24.27 -19.75 22.50
CA ILE A 379 -23.20 -19.27 23.39
C ILE A 379 -22.20 -20.40 23.63
N GLU A 380 -22.68 -21.61 23.94
CA GLU A 380 -21.84 -22.81 24.14
C GLU A 380 -21.04 -23.20 22.89
N SER A 381 -21.60 -22.99 21.68
CA SER A 381 -20.91 -23.30 20.42
C SER A 381 -19.70 -22.40 20.11
N GLY A 382 -19.59 -21.27 20.82
CA GLY A 382 -18.57 -20.25 20.62
C GLY A 382 -18.67 -19.51 19.29
N VAL A 383 -19.78 -19.65 18.55
CA VAL A 383 -19.98 -19.01 17.23
C VAL A 383 -19.88 -17.48 17.31
N ILE A 384 -20.29 -16.88 18.41
CA ILE A 384 -20.18 -15.42 18.63
C ILE A 384 -18.70 -15.00 18.61
N ARG A 385 -17.86 -15.62 19.44
CA ARG A 385 -16.43 -15.31 19.47
C ARG A 385 -15.72 -15.66 18.16
N LYS A 386 -16.17 -16.69 17.42
CA LYS A 386 -15.58 -17.06 16.13
C LYS A 386 -15.88 -16.06 15.01
N ASN A 387 -16.93 -15.26 15.13
CA ASN A 387 -17.34 -14.31 14.09
C ASN A 387 -17.16 -12.83 14.48
N PHE A 388 -17.04 -12.50 15.75
CA PHE A 388 -16.92 -11.11 16.20
C PHE A 388 -15.51 -10.79 16.69
N LEU A 389 -15.03 -9.60 16.35
CA LEU A 389 -13.87 -8.98 16.97
C LEU A 389 -14.11 -7.49 17.19
N ARG A 390 -13.38 -6.93 18.14
CA ARG A 390 -13.35 -5.48 18.38
C ARG A 390 -11.94 -4.96 18.09
N LEU A 391 -11.87 -3.85 17.37
CA LEU A 391 -10.64 -3.18 17.00
C LEU A 391 -10.70 -1.73 17.49
N ASN A 392 -9.75 -1.33 18.34
CA ASN A 392 -9.61 0.05 18.82
C ASN A 392 -8.25 0.59 18.38
N ILE A 393 -8.22 1.75 17.75
CA ILE A 393 -7.00 2.39 17.25
C ILE A 393 -6.97 3.82 17.76
N TYR A 394 -5.89 4.22 18.42
CA TYR A 394 -5.73 5.55 19.00
C TYR A 394 -4.26 5.95 19.07
N PHE A 395 -3.98 7.24 19.20
CA PHE A 395 -2.62 7.72 19.46
C PHE A 395 -2.29 7.61 20.95
N LYS A 396 -1.09 7.13 21.28
CA LYS A 396 -0.60 7.09 22.66
C LYS A 396 -0.28 8.49 23.19
N ASP A 397 0.20 9.34 22.30
CA ASP A 397 0.58 10.72 22.53
C ASP A 397 0.37 11.53 21.24
N LEU A 398 0.21 12.85 21.38
CA LEU A 398 0.00 13.75 20.24
C LEU A 398 1.34 14.34 19.73
N THR A 399 2.45 13.69 20.03
CA THR A 399 3.78 14.15 19.61
C THR A 399 4.24 13.43 18.34
N ILE A 400 5.10 14.10 17.56
CA ILE A 400 5.69 13.55 16.35
C ILE A 400 7.19 13.42 16.57
N GLU A 401 7.67 12.18 16.63
CA GLU A 401 9.10 11.91 16.72
C GLU A 401 9.75 12.08 15.34
N THR A 402 10.63 13.07 15.19
CA THR A 402 11.26 13.37 13.90
C THR A 402 12.69 12.85 13.85
N THR A 403 12.98 11.93 12.93
CA THR A 403 14.35 11.55 12.55
C THR A 403 14.76 12.31 11.31
N GLU A 404 15.69 13.26 11.45
CA GLU A 404 16.17 14.11 10.34
C GLU A 404 17.64 13.82 10.02
N GLN A 405 17.93 13.59 8.73
CA GLN A 405 19.29 13.53 8.24
C GLN A 405 19.85 14.95 8.07
N THR A 406 20.94 15.24 8.76
CA THR A 406 21.66 16.51 8.64
C THR A 406 23.00 16.28 7.93
N LYS A 407 23.53 17.33 7.30
CA LYS A 407 24.83 17.27 6.64
C LYS A 407 25.90 17.19 7.74
N GLU A 408 26.74 16.17 7.69
CA GLU A 408 27.84 16.02 8.66
C GLU A 408 28.86 17.14 8.51
N TYR A 409 29.12 17.57 7.27
CA TYR A 409 30.04 18.65 6.97
C TYR A 409 29.36 19.73 6.14
N THR A 410 29.29 20.93 6.69
CA THR A 410 28.66 22.09 6.06
C THR A 410 29.70 22.95 5.33
N GLY A 411 29.26 23.80 4.41
CA GLY A 411 30.18 24.65 3.63
C GLY A 411 30.90 25.70 4.50
N ASP A 412 30.26 26.15 5.57
CA ASP A 412 30.83 27.00 6.61
C ASP A 412 31.91 26.27 7.42
N ALA A 413 31.69 25.01 7.81
CA ALA A 413 32.71 24.19 8.44
C ALA A 413 33.92 23.99 7.51
N LEU A 414 33.68 23.73 6.21
CA LEU A 414 34.76 23.63 5.21
C LEU A 414 35.62 24.88 5.15
N MET A 415 35.00 26.06 5.09
CA MET A 415 35.74 27.33 5.02
C MET A 415 36.48 27.62 6.32
N SER A 416 35.88 27.25 7.47
CA SER A 416 36.52 27.36 8.77
C SER A 416 37.77 26.49 8.86
N ASP A 417 37.71 25.24 8.43
CA ASP A 417 38.85 24.31 8.51
C ASP A 417 39.96 24.67 7.51
N ILE A 418 39.61 25.12 6.30
CA ILE A 418 40.58 25.66 5.34
C ILE A 418 41.26 26.91 5.92
N GLY A 419 40.49 27.84 6.47
CA GLY A 419 41.03 29.06 7.09
C GLY A 419 41.91 28.74 8.29
N GLY A 420 41.49 27.80 9.13
CA GLY A 420 42.23 27.34 10.31
C GLY A 420 43.54 26.66 9.93
N THR A 421 43.53 25.77 8.94
CA THR A 421 44.75 25.09 8.47
C THR A 421 45.73 26.04 7.81
N LEU A 422 45.27 26.96 6.94
CA LEU A 422 46.13 27.97 6.31
C LEU A 422 46.68 28.98 7.33
N GLY A 423 45.86 29.38 8.30
CA GLY A 423 46.28 30.24 9.40
C GLY A 423 47.30 29.57 10.31
N PHE A 424 47.15 28.26 10.58
CA PHE A 424 48.08 27.52 11.42
C PHE A 424 49.42 27.24 10.74
N TYR A 425 49.42 26.69 9.53
CA TYR A 425 50.64 26.24 8.86
C TYR A 425 51.45 27.38 8.24
N ILE A 426 50.77 28.38 7.65
CA ILE A 426 51.42 29.45 6.86
C ILE A 426 51.30 30.80 7.58
N GLY A 427 50.42 30.93 8.59
CA GLY A 427 50.10 32.24 9.18
C GLY A 427 49.27 33.12 8.23
N MET A 428 48.69 32.54 7.18
CA MET A 428 47.98 33.30 6.15
C MET A 428 46.56 33.61 6.63
N SER A 429 46.23 34.90 6.67
CA SER A 429 44.86 35.36 6.89
C SER A 429 44.23 35.88 5.61
N ILE A 430 42.93 36.17 5.64
CA ILE A 430 42.23 36.81 4.51
C ILE A 430 42.84 38.18 4.18
N ILE A 431 43.40 38.87 5.19
CA ILE A 431 44.10 40.15 5.00
C ILE A 431 45.40 39.93 4.22
N THR A 432 46.17 38.90 4.59
CA THR A 432 47.41 38.51 3.88
C THR A 432 47.14 38.16 2.42
N MET A 433 46.03 37.46 2.14
CA MET A 433 45.60 37.16 0.78
C MET A 433 45.24 38.44 -0.01
N CYS A 434 44.50 39.37 0.60
CA CYS A 434 44.19 40.67 0.00
C CYS A 434 45.45 41.52 -0.29
N GLU A 435 46.44 41.50 0.61
CA GLU A 435 47.73 42.16 0.40
C GLU A 435 48.50 41.57 -0.77
N ALA A 436 48.56 40.24 -0.87
CA ALA A 436 49.18 39.55 -1.99
C ALA A 436 48.50 39.90 -3.32
N LEU A 437 47.17 39.92 -3.36
CA LEU A 437 46.39 40.31 -4.55
C LEU A 437 46.61 41.78 -4.93
N ASN A 438 46.70 42.70 -3.96
CA ASN A 438 47.00 44.10 -4.23
C ASN A 438 48.43 44.27 -4.79
N LEU A 439 49.40 43.52 -4.25
CA LEU A 439 50.76 43.53 -4.73
C LEU A 439 50.88 42.99 -6.16
N THR A 440 50.23 41.86 -6.46
CA THR A 440 50.23 41.29 -7.82
C THR A 440 49.54 42.23 -8.81
N TRP A 441 48.42 42.83 -8.43
CA TRP A 441 47.75 43.85 -9.25
C TRP A 441 48.65 45.05 -9.55
N LYS A 442 49.35 45.60 -8.53
CA LYS A 442 50.31 46.69 -8.71
C LYS A 442 51.48 46.30 -9.60
N LEU A 443 52.00 45.08 -9.47
CA LEU A 443 53.08 44.56 -10.32
C LEU A 443 52.63 44.42 -11.77
N ILE A 444 51.43 43.88 -12.02
CA ILE A 444 50.84 43.79 -13.36
C ILE A 444 50.72 45.19 -13.96
N LEU A 445 50.17 46.16 -13.23
CA LEU A 445 50.05 47.55 -13.70
C LEU A 445 51.43 48.19 -13.97
N ALA A 446 52.44 47.91 -13.16
CA ALA A 446 53.79 48.42 -13.37
C ALA A 446 54.43 47.81 -14.62
N LEU A 447 54.27 46.50 -14.84
CA LEU A 447 54.73 45.81 -16.03
C LEU A 447 54.00 46.32 -17.29
N TRP A 448 52.69 46.54 -17.21
CA TRP A 448 51.91 47.14 -18.29
C TRP A 448 52.39 48.56 -18.64
N ARG A 449 52.69 49.39 -17.63
CA ARG A 449 53.25 50.73 -17.85
C ARG A 449 54.65 50.68 -18.46
N LYS A 450 55.48 49.72 -18.06
CA LYS A 450 56.83 49.53 -18.63
C LYS A 450 56.79 49.08 -20.10
N CYS A 451 55.89 48.16 -20.46
CA CYS A 451 55.65 47.78 -21.86
C CYS A 451 55.15 48.98 -22.71
N ARG A 452 54.24 49.80 -22.17
CA ARG A 452 53.72 50.99 -22.88
C ARG A 452 54.77 52.11 -23.03
N SER A 453 55.78 52.18 -22.16
CA SER A 453 56.90 53.12 -22.30
C SER A 453 57.93 52.69 -23.35
N SER A 454 58.07 51.39 -23.61
CA SER A 454 58.99 50.87 -24.65
C SER A 454 58.53 51.21 -26.07
N GLU A 455 57.26 51.56 -26.26
CA GLU A 455 56.68 51.91 -27.56
C GLU A 455 56.94 53.38 -27.98
N LYS A 456 57.53 54.20 -27.10
CA LYS A 456 57.81 55.63 -27.37
C LYS A 456 59.27 55.97 -27.74
N THR A 457 60.13 54.97 -28.02
CA THR A 457 61.55 55.19 -28.41
C THR A 457 61.86 54.75 -29.84
N VAL A 458 61.07 55.20 -30.81
CA VAL A 458 61.44 55.17 -32.24
C VAL A 458 61.20 56.55 -32.85
N GLU A 459 62.20 57.43 -32.75
CA GLU A 459 62.30 58.62 -33.64
C GLU A 459 62.92 58.19 -34.99
N PRO A 460 62.36 58.59 -36.15
CA PRO A 460 63.06 58.48 -37.43
C PRO A 460 63.88 59.75 -37.76
N PRO A 461 64.98 59.64 -38.54
CA PRO A 461 65.93 60.73 -38.74
C PRO A 461 65.56 61.71 -39.87
N SER A 462 66.05 62.93 -39.67
CA SER A 462 66.32 64.08 -40.57
C SER A 462 66.08 63.93 -42.08
N ARG A 463 65.41 64.94 -42.67
CA ARG A 463 65.47 65.24 -44.11
C ARG A 463 66.00 66.67 -44.34
N ALA A 464 67.17 66.75 -44.96
CA ALA A 464 67.76 67.95 -45.58
C ALA A 464 66.80 68.53 -46.65
N ARG A 465 66.56 69.84 -46.63
CA ARG A 465 67.25 70.91 -47.39
C ARG A 465 67.08 70.74 -48.91
N ASP A 466 66.37 71.67 -49.55
CA ASP A 466 66.98 72.66 -50.44
C ASP A 466 65.95 73.51 -51.20
N THR A 467 66.26 74.82 -51.25
CA THR A 467 66.11 75.75 -52.39
C THR A 467 64.71 76.08 -52.94
N ASP A 468 64.38 77.29 -53.36
CA ASP A 468 64.94 78.65 -53.33
C ASP A 468 63.93 79.55 -54.06
N VAL A 469 64.20 80.85 -54.10
CA VAL A 469 63.73 81.85 -55.10
C VAL A 469 62.45 82.66 -54.79
N LYS A 470 62.71 83.91 -54.33
CA LYS A 470 62.29 85.25 -54.83
C LYS A 470 60.90 85.36 -55.51
N GLU A 471 60.10 86.40 -55.29
CA GLU A 471 60.37 87.83 -55.00
C GLU A 471 59.50 88.39 -53.87
#